data_AF-A0A1S9CWB7-F1
#
_entry.id   AF-A0A1S9CWB7-F1
#
_cell.length_a   1.000
_cell.length_b   1.000
_cell.length_c   1.000
_cell.angle_alpha   90.00
_cell.angle_beta   90.00
_cell.angle_gamma   90.00
#
_symmetry.space_group_name_H-M   'P 1'
#
loop_
_entity.id
_entity.type
_entity.pdbx_description
1 polymer ?
#
loop_
_entity_poly.entity_id
_entity_poly.type
_entity_poly.pdbx_seq_one_letter_code
_entity_poly.pdbx_strand_id
1 'polypeptide(L)' 'MLKLSPGQKLQAILFEDRIELIPLRTAKTVRGFLRGIDTDVPREGDRI' A
#
# COMPACT_ATOMS: atom_id res chain seq x y z
N MET A 1 4.56 3.65 -17.47
CA MET A 1 3.19 3.28 -17.87
C MET A 1 2.47 2.68 -16.66
N LEU A 2 1.36 3.28 -16.21
CA LEU A 2 0.59 2.76 -15.08
C LEU A 2 -0.01 1.40 -15.46
N LYS A 3 0.40 0.31 -14.81
CA LYS A 3 -0.09 -1.06 -15.06
C LYS A 3 -1.48 -1.25 -14.43
N LEU A 4 -2.49 -0.57 -14.99
CA LEU A 4 -3.87 -0.69 -14.53
C LEU A 4 -4.51 -1.97 -15.06
N SER A 5 -5.32 -2.62 -14.22
CA SER A 5 -6.12 -3.80 -14.58
C SER A 5 -7.61 -3.50 -14.44
N PRO A 6 -8.49 -4.10 -15.25
CA PRO A 6 -9.94 -3.96 -15.10
C PRO A 6 -10.41 -4.32 -13.68
N GLY A 7 -11.32 -3.51 -13.13
CA GLY A 7 -11.84 -3.69 -11.76
C GLY A 7 -10.89 -3.21 -10.65
N GLN A 8 -9.72 -2.67 -10.98
CA GLN A 8 -8.80 -2.11 -10.00
C GLN A 8 -9.36 -0.83 -9.36
N LYS A 9 -9.33 -0.77 -8.03
CA LYS A 9 -9.74 0.42 -7.28
C LYS A 9 -8.67 1.50 -7.33
N LEU A 10 -9.11 2.75 -7.49
CA LEU A 10 -8.28 3.95 -7.52
C LEU A 10 -8.81 4.96 -6.51
N GLN A 11 -7.91 5.73 -5.92
CA GLN A 11 -8.23 6.95 -5.20
C GLN A 11 -7.95 8.13 -6.11
N ALA A 12 -8.96 8.99 -6.32
CA ALA A 12 -8.80 10.24 -7.03
C ALA A 12 -8.59 11.37 -6.01
N ILE A 13 -7.53 12.15 -6.19
CA ILE A 13 -7.28 13.36 -5.41
C ILE A 13 -7.11 14.53 -6.36
N LEU A 14 -7.66 15.69 -5.99
CA LEU A 14 -7.33 16.95 -6.65
C LEU A 14 -6.06 17.48 -6.01
N PHE A 15 -5.03 17.73 -6.81
CA PHE A 15 -3.79 18.33 -6.37
C PHE A 15 -3.40 19.43 -7.36
N GLU A 16 -3.32 20.67 -6.88
CA GLU A 16 -3.15 21.85 -7.73
C GLU A 16 -4.20 21.92 -8.85
N ASP A 17 -3.75 21.90 -10.11
CA ASP A 17 -4.55 22.00 -11.33
C ASP A 17 -4.83 20.63 -11.98
N ARG A 18 -4.51 19.52 -11.29
CA ARG A 18 -4.64 18.16 -11.84
C ARG A 18 -5.32 17.17 -10.90
N ILE A 19 -5.95 16.17 -11.50
CA ILE A 19 -6.47 15.00 -10.78
C ILE A 19 -5.39 13.91 -10.80
N GLU A 20 -4.97 13.46 -9.62
CA GLU A 20 -4.10 12.31 -9.49
C GLU A 20 -4.89 11.04 -9.19
N LEU A 21 -4.56 9.96 -9.91
CA LEU A 21 -5.17 8.64 -9.75
C LEU A 21 -4.17 7.69 -9.09
N ILE A 22 -4.40 7.40 -7.81
CA ILE A 22 -3.53 6.55 -7.01
C ILE A 22 -4.13 5.14 -6.93
N PRO A 23 -3.43 4.10 -7.42
CA PRO A 23 -3.88 2.73 -7.26
C PRO A 23 -3.96 2.30 -5.80
N LEU A 24 -5.14 1.84 -5.38
CA LEU A 24 -5.29 1.28 -4.04
C LEU A 24 -4.66 -0.13 -4.00
N ARG A 25 -3.61 -0.28 -3.19
CA ARG A 25 -2.93 -1.55 -2.94
C ARG A 25 -3.22 -2.02 -1.53
N THR A 26 -3.45 -3.32 -1.35
CA THR A 26 -3.63 -3.88 -0.01
C THR A 26 -2.29 -3.91 0.73
N ALA A 27 -2.30 -3.80 2.05
CA ALA A 27 -1.06 -3.91 2.86
C ALA A 27 -0.30 -5.22 2.56
N LYS A 28 -1.02 -6.29 2.22
CA LYS A 28 -0.46 -7.59 1.82
C LYS A 28 0.42 -7.52 0.57
N THR A 29 0.08 -6.72 -0.43
CA THR A 29 0.83 -6.65 -1.69
C THR A 29 2.09 -5.79 -1.60
N VAL A 30 2.22 -4.99 -0.54
CA VAL A 30 3.38 -4.12 -0.30
C VAL A 30 4.29 -4.63 0.81
N ARG A 31 4.02 -5.81 1.38
CA ARG A 31 4.92 -6.43 2.37
C ARG A 31 6.28 -6.71 1.75
N GLY A 32 7.35 -6.40 2.48
CA GLY A 32 8.73 -6.55 2.00
C GLY A 32 9.12 -5.59 0.89
N PHE A 33 8.27 -4.60 0.54
CA PHE A 33 8.60 -3.59 -0.46
C PHE A 33 9.68 -2.62 0.04
N LEU A 34 9.62 -2.24 1.31
CA LEU A 34 10.63 -1.40 1.95
C LEU A 34 11.83 -2.27 2.32
N ARG A 35 12.92 -2.17 1.55
CA ARG A 35 14.17 -2.87 1.83
C ARG A 35 14.82 -2.27 3.09
N GLY A 36 15.19 -3.12 4.04
CA GLY A 36 15.98 -2.74 5.21
C GLY A 36 15.21 -2.20 6.41
N ILE A 37 13.87 -2.33 6.45
CA ILE A 37 13.13 -2.06 7.68
C ILE A 37 13.24 -3.25 8.62
N ASP A 38 13.47 -2.98 9.91
CA ASP A 38 13.34 -3.98 10.96
C ASP A 38 11.85 -4.36 11.11
N THR A 39 11.54 -5.64 10.92
CA THR A 39 10.19 -6.17 11.03
C THR A 39 9.99 -6.98 12.32
N ASP A 40 10.99 -7.03 13.19
CA ASP A 40 10.89 -7.74 14.45
C ASP A 40 9.96 -6.98 15.40
N VAL A 41 8.83 -7.61 15.70
CA VAL A 41 7.87 -7.11 16.69
C VAL A 41 7.98 -8.03 17.90
N PRO A 42 8.56 -7.56 19.03
CA PRO A 42 8.61 -8.36 20.24
C PRO A 42 7.17 -8.63 20.71
N ARG A 43 6.80 -9.91 20.73
CA ARG A 43 5.51 -10.35 21.25
C ARG A 43 5.72 -10.76 22.71
N GLU A 44 5.05 -10.07 23.62
CA GLU A 44 4.87 -10.61 24.98
C GLU A 44 4.01 -11.87 24.88
N GLY A 45 4.36 -12.90 25.67
CA GLY A 45 3.80 -14.25 25.59
C GLY A 45 2.32 -14.28 25.26
N ASP A 46 2.02 -14.96 24.16
CA ASP A 46 0.72 -15.27 23.59
C ASP A 46 -0.36 -15.38 24.67
N ARG A 47 -1.32 -14.45 24.69
CA ARG A 47 -2.55 -14.61 25.45
C ARG A 47 -3.52 -15.38 24.57
N ILE A 48 -3.41 -16.71 24.59
CA ILE A 48 -4.43 -17.65 24.12
C ILE A 48 -5.67 -17.52 25.00
#